data_AF-A0A353ZNN8-F1
#
_entry.id   AF-A0A353ZNN8-F1
#
_cell.length_a   1.000
_cell.length_b   1.000
_cell.length_c   1.000
_cell.angle_alpha   90.00
_cell.angle_beta   90.00
_cell.angle_gamma   90.00
#
_symmetry.space_group_name_H-M   'P 1'
#
loop_
_entity.id
_entity.type
_entity.pdbx_description
1 polymer ?
#
loop_
_entity_poly.entity_id
_entity_poly.type
_entity_poly.pdbx_seq_one_letter_code
_entity_poly.pdbx_strand_id
1 'polypeptide(L)'
;GPASGAVPSYQRPDPRDPVASMERQALEVALQEPALLGGGIWERFSAARFVTPAFQAVHDAMRASGPGLIGEPLRWVEQIMHEVPEPLRPLVSELAVVPLPASTAEAVQKYCKDILSRLFELQITRVKADKMGQLQRLDPAANPEDFQRLNRELMVLEMERRALRSDA
;
A
#
# COMPACT_ATOMS: atom_id res chain seq x y z
N GLY A 1 18.49 34.23 7.58
CA GLY A 1 18.17 33.70 6.24
C GLY A 1 17.18 32.57 6.39
N PRO A 2 16.31 32.29 5.40
CA PRO A 2 15.39 31.17 5.53
C PRO A 2 16.18 29.86 5.48
N ALA A 3 15.79 28.92 6.34
CA ALA A 3 16.41 27.61 6.43
C ALA A 3 16.26 26.88 5.09
N SER A 4 17.37 26.41 4.52
CA SER A 4 17.34 25.42 3.43
C SER A 4 16.52 24.23 3.89
N GLY A 5 15.33 24.07 3.32
CA GLY A 5 14.54 22.85 3.49
C GLY A 5 15.38 21.69 2.99
N ALA A 6 15.79 20.79 3.89
CA ALA A 6 16.48 19.57 3.52
C ALA A 6 15.55 18.80 2.57
N VAL A 7 15.92 18.73 1.30
CA VAL A 7 15.21 17.90 0.32
C VAL A 7 15.28 16.47 0.87
N PRO A 8 14.15 15.78 1.07
CA PRO A 8 14.18 14.40 1.54
C PRO A 8 15.06 13.58 0.59
N SER A 9 16.18 13.05 1.10
CA SER A 9 17.03 12.18 0.32
C SER A 9 16.35 10.81 0.24
N TYR A 10 15.67 10.54 -0.86
CA TYR A 10 15.11 9.22 -1.14
C TYR A 10 16.24 8.26 -1.48
N GLN A 11 16.76 7.55 -0.47
CA GLN A 11 17.72 6.48 -0.70
C GLN A 11 17.04 5.33 -1.44
N ARG A 12 17.72 4.76 -2.44
CA ARG A 12 17.25 3.52 -3.08
C ARG A 12 17.22 2.41 -2.03
N PRO A 13 16.10 1.68 -1.90
CA PRO A 13 16.01 0.55 -0.98
C PRO A 13 17.01 -0.54 -1.33
N ASP A 14 17.46 -1.30 -0.32
CA ASP A 14 18.29 -2.48 -0.55
C ASP A 14 17.50 -3.50 -1.40
N PRO A 15 18.01 -3.93 -2.58
CA PRO A 15 17.37 -4.95 -3.40
C PRO A 15 17.12 -6.29 -2.68
N ARG A 16 17.82 -6.55 -1.56
CA ARG A 16 17.67 -7.75 -0.74
C ARG A 16 16.61 -7.62 0.35
N ASP A 17 16.06 -6.42 0.59
CA ASP A 17 15.01 -6.24 1.58
C ASP A 17 13.67 -6.81 1.04
N PRO A 18 13.14 -7.90 1.64
CA PRO A 18 11.90 -8.51 1.18
C PRO A 18 10.70 -7.58 1.35
N VAL A 19 10.71 -6.68 2.34
CA VAL A 19 9.64 -5.70 2.54
C VAL A 19 9.65 -4.67 1.43
N ALA A 20 10.81 -4.09 1.14
CA ALA A 20 10.96 -3.14 0.04
C ALA A 20 10.61 -3.80 -1.32
N SER A 21 10.98 -5.06 -1.54
CA SER A 21 10.61 -5.78 -2.76
C SER A 21 9.10 -5.95 -2.92
N MET A 22 8.40 -6.31 -1.84
CA MET A 22 6.94 -6.42 -1.86
C MET A 22 6.27 -5.06 -2.08
N GLU A 23 6.75 -4.01 -1.40
CA GLU A 23 6.27 -2.64 -1.58
C GLU A 23 6.43 -2.15 -3.02
N ARG A 24 7.61 -2.40 -3.61
CA ARG A 24 7.88 -2.12 -5.01
C ARG A 24 6.88 -2.83 -5.94
N GLN A 25 6.71 -4.14 -5.76
CA GLN A 25 5.78 -4.94 -6.58
C GLN A 25 4.33 -4.46 -6.47
N ALA A 26 3.89 -4.05 -5.28
CA ALA A 26 2.56 -3.51 -5.10
C ALA A 26 2.35 -2.18 -5.85
N LEU A 27 3.35 -1.30 -5.88
CA LEU A 27 3.30 -0.07 -6.66
C LEU A 27 3.36 -0.33 -8.18
N GLU A 28 4.16 -1.30 -8.62
CA GLU A 28 4.20 -1.75 -10.02
C GLU A 28 2.81 -2.19 -10.47
N VAL A 29 2.17 -3.07 -9.71
CA VAL A 29 0.79 -3.52 -9.99
C VAL A 29 -0.21 -2.35 -9.99
N ALA A 30 -0.12 -1.45 -9.02
CA ALA A 30 -1.03 -0.31 -8.91
C ALA A 30 -0.86 0.72 -10.05
N LEU A 31 0.35 0.89 -10.59
CA LEU A 31 0.63 1.78 -11.72
C LEU A 31 0.23 1.14 -13.05
N GLN A 32 0.56 -0.14 -13.23
CA GLN A 32 0.42 -0.82 -14.51
C GLN A 32 -0.98 -1.37 -14.74
N GLU A 33 -1.65 -1.82 -13.67
CA GLU A 33 -2.97 -2.45 -13.73
C GLU A 33 -3.97 -1.73 -12.81
N PRO A 34 -4.18 -0.40 -12.96
CA PRO A 34 -4.99 0.38 -12.04
C PRO A 34 -6.43 -0.12 -11.96
N ALA A 35 -6.99 -0.69 -13.03
CA ALA A 35 -8.35 -1.24 -13.07
C ALA A 35 -8.62 -2.30 -11.99
N LEU A 36 -7.58 -2.97 -11.48
CA LEU A 36 -7.69 -3.91 -10.35
C LEU A 36 -7.99 -3.22 -9.02
N LEU A 37 -7.74 -1.92 -8.90
CA LEU A 37 -7.99 -1.13 -7.70
C LEU A 37 -9.46 -0.69 -7.59
N GLY A 38 -10.40 -1.30 -8.32
CA GLY A 38 -11.82 -0.95 -8.22
C GLY A 38 -12.45 -1.25 -6.84
N GLY A 39 -13.43 -0.42 -6.46
CA GLY A 39 -14.27 -0.66 -5.29
C GLY A 39 -13.49 -0.83 -3.98
N GLY A 40 -13.80 -1.88 -3.21
CA GLY A 40 -13.17 -2.12 -1.91
C GLY A 40 -11.66 -2.40 -1.96
N ILE A 41 -11.09 -2.69 -3.14
CA ILE A 41 -9.64 -2.86 -3.29
C ILE A 41 -8.95 -1.50 -3.16
N TRP A 42 -9.52 -0.42 -3.72
CA TRP A 42 -9.01 0.94 -3.53
C TRP A 42 -8.94 1.33 -2.06
N GLU A 43 -10.01 1.08 -1.30
CA GLU A 43 -10.07 1.45 0.11
C GLU A 43 -8.97 0.77 0.92
N ARG A 44 -8.71 -0.52 0.64
CA ARG A 44 -7.61 -1.26 1.29
C ARG A 44 -6.24 -0.78 0.84
N PHE A 45 -6.06 -0.55 -0.47
CA PHE A 45 -4.80 -0.08 -1.02
C PHE A 45 -4.46 1.31 -0.50
N SER A 46 -5.39 2.25 -0.54
CA SER A 46 -5.21 3.62 -0.06
C SER A 46 -4.96 3.69 1.44
N ALA A 47 -5.49 2.76 2.24
CA ALA A 47 -5.22 2.67 3.68
C ALA A 47 -3.87 2.01 4.02
N ALA A 48 -3.20 1.37 3.05
CA ALA A 48 -1.92 0.72 3.28
C ALA A 48 -0.83 1.72 3.70
N ARG A 49 0.15 1.25 4.48
CA ARG A 49 1.34 2.02 4.84
C ARG A 49 2.60 1.32 4.34
N PHE A 50 3.42 2.08 3.64
CA PHE A 50 4.70 1.69 3.11
C PHE A 50 5.79 2.16 4.08
N VAL A 51 6.73 1.27 4.41
CA VAL A 51 7.85 1.60 5.31
C VAL A 51 8.97 2.30 4.57
N THR A 52 9.11 2.01 3.27
CA THR A 52 10.10 2.65 2.43
C THR A 52 9.66 4.09 2.10
N PRO A 53 10.42 5.13 2.49
CA PRO A 53 9.98 6.53 2.32
C PRO A 53 9.68 6.91 0.87
N ALA A 54 10.45 6.41 -0.10
CA ALA A 54 10.21 6.66 -1.52
C ALA A 54 8.89 6.04 -2.00
N PHE A 55 8.60 4.81 -1.59
CA PHE A 55 7.36 4.12 -1.96
C PHE A 55 6.15 4.70 -1.23
N GLN A 56 6.31 5.15 0.01
CA GLN A 56 5.26 5.87 0.73
C GLN A 56 4.89 7.17 0.02
N ALA A 57 5.87 7.96 -0.44
CA ALA A 57 5.60 9.19 -1.17
C ALA A 57 4.87 8.93 -2.51
N VAL A 58 5.22 7.86 -3.24
CA VAL A 58 4.49 7.45 -4.45
C VAL A 58 3.06 7.00 -4.11
N HIS A 59 2.89 6.24 -3.04
CA HIS A 59 1.58 5.81 -2.55
C HIS A 59 0.68 6.98 -2.12
N ASP A 60 1.26 7.99 -1.46
CA ASP A 60 0.55 9.20 -1.06
C ASP A 60 0.08 10.00 -2.29
N ALA A 61 0.90 10.09 -3.34
CA ALA A 61 0.53 10.69 -4.62
C ALA A 61 -0.62 9.94 -5.33
N MET A 62 -0.61 8.60 -5.29
CA MET A 62 -1.74 7.79 -5.75
C MET A 62 -3.00 8.11 -4.94
N ARG A 63 -2.91 8.12 -3.61
CA ARG A 63 -4.04 8.44 -2.72
C ARG A 63 -4.61 9.83 -3.03
N ALA A 64 -3.76 10.83 -3.25
CA ALA A 64 -4.16 12.20 -3.59
C ALA A 64 -4.87 12.28 -4.95
N SER A 65 -4.43 11.49 -5.93
CA SER A 65 -5.07 11.39 -7.25
C SER A 65 -6.49 10.80 -7.17
N GLY A 66 -6.74 9.95 -6.17
CA GLY A 66 -8.03 9.32 -5.93
C GLY A 66 -8.40 8.26 -6.96
N PRO A 67 -9.52 7.54 -6.78
CA PRO A 67 -9.87 6.42 -7.63
C PRO A 67 -10.48 6.82 -8.98
N GLY A 68 -10.77 8.11 -9.20
CA GLY A 68 -11.50 8.59 -10.39
C GLY A 68 -10.80 8.32 -11.72
N LEU A 69 -9.47 8.22 -11.71
CA LEU A 69 -8.64 8.00 -12.90
C LEU A 69 -8.24 6.54 -13.11
N ILE A 70 -8.66 5.62 -12.23
CA ILE A 70 -8.31 4.18 -12.32
C ILE A 70 -8.73 3.56 -13.67
N GLY A 71 -9.82 4.05 -14.26
CA GLY A 71 -10.30 3.62 -15.58
C GLY A 71 -9.54 4.21 -16.77
N GLU A 72 -8.61 5.14 -16.55
CA GLU A 72 -7.83 5.85 -17.57
C GLU A 72 -6.32 5.67 -17.31
N PRO A 73 -5.71 4.51 -17.66
CA PRO A 73 -4.35 4.15 -17.23
C PRO A 73 -3.27 5.18 -17.57
N LEU A 74 -3.35 5.82 -18.74
CA LEU A 74 -2.40 6.85 -19.13
C LEU A 74 -2.49 8.08 -18.22
N ARG A 75 -3.72 8.57 -17.99
CA ARG A 75 -3.97 9.74 -17.12
C ARG A 75 -3.71 9.45 -15.66
N TRP A 76 -3.91 8.21 -15.23
CA TRP A 76 -3.53 7.74 -13.90
C TRP A 76 -2.03 7.95 -13.66
N VAL A 77 -1.17 7.45 -14.55
CA VAL A 77 0.28 7.61 -14.42
C VAL A 77 0.69 9.08 -14.55
N GLU A 78 0.11 9.82 -15.50
CA GLU A 78 0.37 11.27 -15.66
C GLU A 78 0.04 12.06 -14.40
N GLN A 79 -1.12 11.79 -13.77
CA GLN A 79 -1.52 12.45 -12.53
C GLN A 79 -0.55 12.12 -11.40
N ILE A 80 -0.16 10.85 -11.24
CA ILE A 80 0.80 10.45 -10.20
C ILE A 80 2.14 11.15 -10.41
N MET A 81 2.62 11.23 -11.66
CA MET A 81 3.84 11.95 -12.02
C MET A 81 3.78 13.44 -11.67
N HIS A 82 2.59 14.05 -11.71
CA HIS A 82 2.36 15.43 -11.31
C HIS A 82 2.37 15.60 -9.78
N GLU A 83 1.76 14.66 -9.05
CA GLU A 83 1.63 14.69 -7.59
C GLU A 83 2.92 14.31 -6.85
N VAL A 84 3.76 13.44 -7.41
CA VAL A 84 5.01 13.05 -6.75
C VAL A 84 6.05 14.19 -6.76
N PRO A 85 6.89 14.28 -5.72
CA PRO A 85 8.07 15.14 -5.73
C PRO A 85 8.95 14.87 -6.96
N GLU A 86 9.50 15.94 -7.56
CA GLU A 86 10.35 15.87 -8.77
C GLU A 86 11.41 14.76 -8.72
N PRO A 87 12.16 14.54 -7.61
CA PRO A 87 13.19 13.50 -7.56
C PRO A 87 12.65 12.06 -7.67
N LEU A 88 11.35 11.84 -7.47
CA LEU A 88 10.70 10.54 -7.53
C LEU A 88 10.04 10.24 -8.89
N ARG A 89 9.94 11.21 -9.79
CA ARG A 89 9.39 10.99 -11.14
C ARG A 89 10.10 9.88 -11.92
N PRO A 90 11.45 9.76 -11.90
CA PRO A 90 12.11 8.63 -12.54
C PRO A 90 11.72 7.28 -11.93
N LEU A 91 11.50 7.22 -10.61
CA LEU A 91 11.06 6.00 -9.94
C LEU A 91 9.64 5.60 -10.40
N VAL A 92 8.69 6.55 -10.46
CA VAL A 92 7.34 6.25 -10.95
C VAL A 92 7.39 5.75 -12.40
N SER A 93 8.20 6.39 -13.24
CA SER A 93 8.40 5.96 -14.63
C SER A 93 8.96 4.54 -14.73
N GLU A 94 9.95 4.19 -13.89
CA GLU A 94 10.49 2.84 -13.80
C GLU A 94 9.41 1.84 -13.39
N LEU A 95 8.71 2.08 -12.28
CA LEU A 95 7.67 1.18 -11.76
C LEU A 95 6.50 0.99 -12.73
N ALA A 96 6.20 2.00 -13.56
CA ALA A 96 5.11 1.94 -14.53
C ALA A 96 5.43 1.08 -15.76
N VAL A 97 6.69 0.67 -15.98
CA VAL A 97 7.09 -0.08 -17.18
C VAL A 97 7.89 -1.35 -16.91
N VAL A 98 8.30 -1.61 -15.66
CA VAL A 98 9.00 -2.84 -15.29
C VAL A 98 8.16 -4.06 -15.67
N PRO A 99 8.68 -5.00 -16.47
CA PRO A 99 7.93 -6.18 -16.87
C PRO A 99 7.46 -7.00 -15.67
N LEU A 100 6.16 -7.29 -15.61
CA LEU A 100 5.61 -8.22 -14.63
C LEU A 100 6.07 -9.65 -14.95
N PRO A 101 6.38 -10.49 -13.96
CA PRO A 101 6.90 -11.84 -14.15
C PRO A 101 5.78 -12.83 -14.55
N ALA A 102 5.14 -12.59 -15.68
CA ALA A 102 4.06 -13.39 -16.24
C ALA A 102 4.04 -13.27 -17.78
N SER A 103 3.69 -14.36 -18.46
CA SER A 103 3.78 -14.46 -19.93
C SER A 103 2.44 -14.47 -20.65
N THR A 104 1.32 -14.50 -19.93
CA THR A 104 -0.04 -14.42 -20.50
C THR A 104 -0.88 -13.39 -19.73
N ALA A 105 -1.95 -12.89 -20.35
CA ALA A 105 -2.85 -11.93 -19.71
C ALA A 105 -3.47 -12.51 -18.42
N GLU A 106 -3.87 -13.79 -18.43
CA GLU A 106 -4.44 -14.46 -17.26
C GLU A 106 -3.39 -14.60 -16.14
N ALA A 107 -2.15 -14.91 -16.50
CA ALA A 107 -1.05 -15.03 -15.54
C ALA A 107 -0.69 -13.67 -14.93
N VAL A 108 -0.74 -12.58 -15.70
CA VAL A 108 -0.56 -11.20 -15.21
C VAL A 108 -1.66 -10.86 -14.21
N GLN A 109 -2.93 -11.11 -14.56
CA GLN A 109 -4.05 -10.83 -13.68
C GLN A 109 -3.97 -11.61 -12.36
N LYS A 110 -3.58 -12.89 -12.42
CA LYS A 110 -3.34 -13.69 -11.22
C LYS A 110 -2.18 -13.14 -10.39
N TYR A 111 -1.06 -12.81 -11.04
CA TYR A 111 0.11 -12.24 -10.37
C TYR A 111 -0.25 -10.96 -9.62
N CYS A 112 -0.95 -10.04 -10.27
CA CYS A 112 -1.35 -8.76 -9.68
C CYS A 112 -2.24 -8.96 -8.46
N LYS A 113 -3.24 -9.86 -8.53
CA LYS A 113 -4.09 -10.22 -7.40
C LYS A 113 -3.28 -10.82 -6.25
N ASP A 114 -2.37 -11.74 -6.54
CA ASP A 114 -1.53 -12.39 -5.53
C ASP A 114 -0.62 -11.37 -4.81
N ILE A 115 -0.14 -10.33 -5.51
CA ILE A 115 0.65 -9.24 -4.93
C ILE A 115 -0.21 -8.35 -4.02
N LEU A 116 -1.38 -7.91 -4.49
CA LEU A 116 -2.28 -7.07 -3.69
C LEU A 116 -2.78 -7.81 -2.43
N SER A 117 -3.12 -9.09 -2.55
CA SER A 117 -3.50 -9.91 -1.40
C SER A 117 -2.37 -10.01 -0.37
N ARG A 118 -1.13 -10.23 -0.81
CA ARG A 118 0.05 -10.25 0.08
C ARG A 118 0.29 -8.90 0.76
N LEU A 119 0.13 -7.79 0.03
CA LEU A 119 0.19 -6.45 0.63
C LEU A 119 -0.86 -6.33 1.75
N PHE A 120 -2.12 -6.67 1.48
CA PHE A 120 -3.21 -6.52 2.45
C PHE A 120 -3.03 -7.42 3.68
N GLU A 121 -2.57 -8.67 3.50
CA GLU A 121 -2.25 -9.55 4.62
C GLU A 121 -1.15 -8.96 5.53
N LEU A 122 -0.12 -8.35 4.93
CA LEU A 122 0.96 -7.70 5.67
C LEU A 122 0.44 -6.48 6.44
N GLN A 123 -0.42 -5.67 5.83
CA GLN A 123 -1.03 -4.50 6.49
C GLN A 123 -1.89 -4.93 7.67
N ILE A 124 -2.77 -5.93 7.50
CA ILE A 124 -3.58 -6.48 8.60
C ILE A 124 -2.69 -6.97 9.75
N THR A 125 -1.59 -7.66 9.42
CA THR A 125 -0.64 -8.16 10.42
C THR A 125 -0.02 -7.01 11.23
N ARG A 126 0.38 -5.92 10.56
CA ARG A 126 0.94 -4.71 11.21
C ARG A 126 -0.09 -4.01 12.10
N VAL A 127 -1.29 -3.77 11.59
CA VAL A 127 -2.36 -3.10 12.34
C VAL A 127 -2.79 -3.93 13.55
N LYS A 128 -2.85 -5.26 13.40
CA LYS A 128 -3.14 -6.18 14.52
C LYS A 128 -2.06 -6.11 15.60
N ALA A 129 -0.79 -6.08 15.23
CA ALA A 129 0.32 -5.96 16.18
C ALA A 129 0.25 -4.64 16.96
N ASP A 130 -0.02 -3.52 16.27
CA ASP A 130 -0.18 -2.21 16.92
C ASP A 130 -1.36 -2.20 17.91
N LYS A 131 -2.55 -2.65 17.48
CA LYS A 131 -3.73 -2.74 18.34
C LYS A 131 -3.54 -3.68 19.52
N MET A 132 -2.83 -4.80 19.35
CA MET A 132 -2.47 -5.70 20.44
C MET A 132 -1.55 -5.00 21.46
N GLY A 133 -0.57 -4.23 20.98
CA GLY A 133 0.30 -3.42 21.84
C GLY A 133 -0.47 -2.34 22.60
N GLN A 134 -1.48 -1.71 21.97
CA GLN A 134 -2.39 -0.78 22.65
C GLN A 134 -3.20 -1.48 23.73
N LEU A 135 -3.79 -2.65 23.42
CA LEU A 135 -4.58 -3.44 24.35
C LEU A 135 -3.79 -3.89 25.57
N GLN A 136 -2.52 -4.29 25.39
CA GLN A 136 -1.63 -4.70 26.48
C GLN A 136 -1.28 -3.58 27.47
N ARG A 137 -1.31 -2.32 27.01
CA ARG A 137 -1.02 -1.14 27.86
C ARG A 137 -2.27 -0.51 28.47
N LEU A 138 -3.45 -0.91 28.01
CA LEU A 138 -4.72 -0.39 28.49
C LEU A 138 -5.12 -1.08 29.79
N ASP A 139 -5.48 -0.31 30.82
CA ASP A 139 -6.16 -0.85 32.00
C ASP A 139 -7.65 -1.10 31.67
N PRO A 140 -8.11 -2.37 31.63
CA PRO A 140 -9.50 -2.69 31.27
C PRO A 140 -10.53 -2.21 32.30
N ALA A 141 -10.13 -2.07 33.57
CA ALA A 141 -11.03 -1.62 34.63
C ALA A 141 -11.26 -0.11 34.57
N ALA A 142 -10.20 0.64 34.21
CA ALA A 142 -10.27 2.08 34.04
C ALA A 142 -10.90 2.49 32.69
N ASN A 143 -10.71 1.69 31.62
CA ASN A 143 -11.13 2.04 30.25
C ASN A 143 -11.89 0.89 29.55
N PRO A 144 -13.08 0.48 30.07
CA PRO A 144 -13.80 -0.68 29.55
C PRO A 144 -14.30 -0.50 28.10
N GLU A 145 -14.69 0.70 27.70
CA GLU A 145 -15.18 0.98 26.34
C GLU A 145 -14.07 0.85 25.29
N ASP A 146 -12.89 1.41 25.58
CA ASP A 146 -11.71 1.31 24.72
C ASP A 146 -11.24 -0.14 24.58
N PHE A 147 -11.27 -0.90 25.68
CA PHE A 147 -10.92 -2.32 25.69
C PHE A 147 -11.86 -3.11 24.78
N GLN A 148 -13.17 -2.88 24.87
CA GLN A 148 -14.15 -3.54 24.00
C GLN A 148 -14.01 -3.12 22.54
N ARG A 149 -13.75 -1.83 22.27
CA ARG A 149 -13.53 -1.32 20.90
C ARG A 149 -12.32 -2.02 20.25
N LEU A 150 -11.17 -2.04 20.93
CA LEU A 150 -9.96 -2.68 20.41
C LEU A 150 -10.17 -4.18 20.13
N ASN A 151 -10.86 -4.90 21.01
CA ASN A 151 -11.18 -6.31 20.78
C ASN A 151 -12.08 -6.51 19.55
N ARG A 152 -13.10 -5.66 19.34
CA ARG A 152 -13.94 -5.72 18.13
C ARG A 152 -13.12 -5.46 16.87
N GLU A 153 -12.27 -4.44 16.88
CA GLU A 153 -11.38 -4.13 15.74
C GLU A 153 -10.41 -5.28 15.43
N LEU A 154 -9.84 -5.92 16.46
CA LEU A 154 -8.99 -7.10 16.29
C LEU A 154 -9.74 -8.29 15.68
N MET A 155 -11.01 -8.49 16.05
CA MET A 155 -11.87 -9.53 15.47
C MET A 155 -12.18 -9.25 14.00
N VAL A 156 -12.51 -7.99 13.65
CA VAL A 156 -12.75 -7.56 12.26
C VAL A 156 -11.53 -7.83 11.39
N LEU A 157 -10.34 -7.42 11.86
CA LEU A 157 -9.07 -7.68 11.15
C LEU A 157 -8.81 -9.18 10.93
N GLU A 158 -9.16 -10.03 11.88
CA GLU A 158 -9.03 -11.48 11.73
C GLU A 158 -10.01 -12.06 10.70
N MET A 159 -11.24 -11.52 10.64
CA MET A 159 -12.22 -11.90 9.61
C MET A 159 -11.75 -11.47 8.22
N GLU A 160 -11.25 -10.25 8.07
CA GLU A 160 -10.69 -9.74 6.81
C GLU A 160 -9.51 -10.59 6.33
N ARG A 161 -8.59 -10.95 7.23
CA ARG A 161 -7.45 -11.84 6.89
C ARG A 161 -7.90 -13.19 6.35
N ARG A 162 -8.96 -13.75 6.94
CA ARG A 162 -9.50 -15.05 6.49
C ARG A 162 -10.15 -14.94 5.12
N ALA A 163 -10.88 -13.86 4.86
CA ALA A 163 -11.49 -13.60 3.55
C ALA A 163 -10.43 -13.48 2.44
N LEU A 164 -9.31 -12.79 2.71
CA LEU A 164 -8.21 -12.69 1.73
C LEU A 164 -7.59 -14.04 1.37
N ARG A 165 -7.64 -15.02 2.28
CA ARG A 165 -7.13 -16.39 2.05
C ARG A 165 -8.13 -17.31 1.37
N SER A 166 -9.43 -17.04 1.50
CA SER A 166 -10.45 -17.79 0.76
C SER A 166 -10.58 -17.34 -0.70
N ASP A 167 -10.18 -16.10 -0.98
CA ASP A 167 -10.27 -15.48 -2.30
C ASP A 167 -8.97 -15.64 -3.13
N ALA A 168 -7.93 -16.25 -2.56
CA ALA A 168 -6.62 -16.52 -3.16
C ALA A 168 -6.50 -17.99 -3.63
#